data_AF-A0A0N1L811-F1
#
_entry.id   AF-A0A0N1L811-F1
#
_cell.length_a   1.000
_cell.length_b   1.000
_cell.length_c   1.000
_cell.angle_alpha   90.00
_cell.angle_beta   90.00
_cell.angle_gamma   90.00
#
_symmetry.space_group_name_H-M   'P 1'
#
loop_
_entity.id
_entity.type
_entity.pdbx_description
1 polymer ?
#
loop_
_entity_poly.entity_id
_entity_poly.type
_entity_poly.pdbx_seq_one_letter_code
_entity_poly.pdbx_strand_id
1 'polypeptide(L)'
;MGLSVWQIAIIAVVVLVLFGRGRISEMMGDFGKGISSFKKGMTEADDPAPSARIEPPVAGPAPTETPAPAPAPADKTDTTGA
;
A
#
# COMPACT_ATOMS: atom_id res chain seq x y z
N MET A 1 -2.46 0.84 44.71
CA MET A 1 -1.98 -0.29 43.88
C MET A 1 -2.45 -0.05 42.45
N GLY A 2 -1.65 0.68 41.66
CA GLY A 2 -2.06 1.16 40.32
C GLY A 2 -1.90 0.10 39.24
N LEU A 3 -2.62 0.27 38.13
CA LEU A 3 -2.48 -0.53 36.92
C LEU A 3 -1.07 -0.31 36.34
N SER A 4 -0.17 -1.22 36.66
CA SER A 4 1.16 -1.31 36.09
C SER A 4 1.08 -1.87 34.67
N VAL A 5 1.99 -1.42 33.81
CA VAL A 5 2.13 -1.87 32.41
C VAL A 5 2.17 -3.40 32.31
N TRP A 6 2.74 -4.06 33.31
CA TRP A 6 2.80 -5.52 33.42
C TRP A 6 1.40 -6.19 33.48
N GLN A 7 0.44 -5.60 34.18
CA GLN A 7 -0.93 -6.13 34.28
C GLN A 7 -1.69 -5.94 32.97
N ILE A 8 -1.50 -4.80 32.30
CA ILE A 8 -2.10 -4.55 30.98
C ILE A 8 -1.58 -5.55 29.95
N ALA A 9 -0.28 -5.86 29.97
CA ALA A 9 0.30 -6.86 29.08
C ALA A 9 -0.33 -8.25 29.28
N ILE A 10 -0.52 -8.70 30.53
CA ILE A 10 -1.18 -9.98 30.84
C ILE A 10 -2.61 -9.98 30.31
N ILE A 11 -3.37 -8.92 30.53
CA ILE A 11 -4.75 -8.80 30.04
C ILE A 11 -4.80 -8.84 28.51
N ALA A 12 -3.88 -8.13 27.84
CA ALA A 12 -3.79 -8.12 26.39
C ALA A 12 -3.53 -9.52 25.82
N VAL A 13 -2.67 -10.32 26.46
CA VAL A 13 -2.44 -11.73 26.06
C VAL A 13 -3.70 -12.58 26.23
N VAL A 14 -4.42 -12.44 27.35
CA VAL A 14 -5.67 -13.18 27.59
C VAL A 14 -6.73 -12.83 26.54
N VAL A 15 -6.89 -11.54 26.22
CA VAL A 15 -7.81 -11.08 25.16
C VAL A 15 -7.37 -11.62 23.80
N LEU A 16 -6.07 -11.60 23.48
CA LEU A 16 -5.55 -12.15 22.23
C LEU A 16 -5.84 -13.65 22.07
N VAL A 17 -5.77 -14.43 23.16
CA VAL A 17 -6.07 -15.87 23.14
C VAL A 17 -7.57 -16.13 22.99
N LEU A 18 -8.42 -15.38 23.70
CA LEU A 18 -9.88 -15.54 23.66
C LEU A 18 -10.48 -15.14 22.30
N PHE A 19 -10.05 -14.00 21.77
CA PHE A 19 -10.57 -13.47 20.52
C PHE A 19 -9.79 -13.96 19.29
N GLY A 20 -8.56 -14.46 19.49
CA GLY A 20 -7.67 -14.88 18.42
C GLY A 20 -7.06 -13.71 17.64
N ARG A 21 -5.92 -13.95 16.99
CA ARG A 21 -5.21 -12.92 16.20
C ARG A 21 -6.00 -12.42 14.98
N GLY A 22 -6.87 -13.26 14.41
CA GLY A 22 -7.64 -12.93 13.20
C GLY A 22 -8.69 -11.84 13.44
N ARG A 23 -9.53 -12.00 14.46
CA ARG A 23 -10.59 -11.03 14.80
C ARG A 23 -10.05 -9.70 15.27
N ILE A 24 -9.00 -9.71 16.10
CA ILE A 24 -8.38 -8.46 16.58
C ILE A 24 -7.72 -7.70 15.42
N SER A 25 -7.07 -8.40 14.48
CA SER A 25 -6.40 -7.73 13.35
C SER A 25 -7.39 -7.08 12.37
N GLU A 26 -8.52 -7.74 12.07
CA GLU A 26 -9.57 -7.12 11.23
C GLU A 26 -10.19 -5.91 11.92
N MET A 27 -10.58 -6.05 13.20
CA MET A 27 -11.17 -4.93 13.94
C MET A 27 -10.18 -3.77 14.12
N MET A 28 -8.92 -4.05 14.47
CA MET A 28 -7.90 -3.02 14.64
C MET A 28 -7.58 -2.30 13.33
N GLY A 29 -7.73 -2.98 12.17
CA GLY A 29 -7.61 -2.35 10.86
C GLY A 29 -8.69 -1.30 10.61
N ASP A 30 -9.94 -1.60 10.91
CA ASP A 30 -11.07 -0.67 10.76
C ASP A 30 -11.02 0.47 11.80
N PHE A 31 -10.70 0.15 13.05
CA PHE A 31 -10.48 1.16 14.09
C PHE A 31 -9.28 2.06 13.78
N GLY A 32 -8.19 1.50 13.25
CA GLY A 32 -6.98 2.24 12.86
C GLY A 32 -7.25 3.26 11.75
N LYS A 33 -8.07 2.90 10.75
CA LYS A 33 -8.52 3.84 9.71
C LYS A 33 -9.36 4.97 10.31
N GLY A 34 -10.32 4.66 11.18
CA GLY A 34 -11.16 5.67 11.85
C GLY A 34 -10.35 6.67 12.70
N ILE A 35 -9.40 6.16 13.50
CA ILE A 35 -8.52 6.99 14.33
C ILE A 35 -7.53 7.79 13.46
N SER A 36 -7.03 7.23 12.35
CA SER A 36 -6.13 7.92 11.42
C SER A 36 -6.84 9.09 10.73
N SER A 37 -8.08 8.91 10.27
CA SER A 37 -8.90 10.00 9.71
C SER A 37 -9.21 11.09 10.73
N PHE A 38 -9.47 10.70 11.99
CA PHE A 38 -9.68 11.66 13.07
C PHE A 38 -8.42 12.49 13.36
N LYS A 39 -7.26 11.83 13.45
CA LYS A 39 -5.97 12.51 13.61
C LYS A 39 -5.66 13.42 12.43
N LYS A 40 -5.87 12.95 11.20
CA LYS A 40 -5.62 13.74 9.99
C LYS A 40 -6.51 14.99 9.93
N GLY A 41 -7.80 14.87 10.21
CA GLY A 41 -8.71 16.02 10.26
C GLY A 41 -8.36 17.01 11.37
N MET A 42 -7.82 16.55 12.50
CA MET A 42 -7.38 17.41 13.59
C MET A 42 -6.05 18.13 13.29
N THR A 43 -5.16 17.50 12.51
CA THR A 43 -3.91 18.11 12.02
C THR A 43 -4.15 19.08 10.86
N GLU A 44 -5.09 18.80 9.95
CA GLU A 44 -5.47 19.71 8.86
C GLU A 44 -6.16 21.00 9.35
N ALA A 45 -6.70 21.02 10.57
CA ALA A 45 -7.24 22.22 11.19
C ALA A 45 -6.15 23.19 11.70
N ASP A 46 -4.91 22.72 11.86
CA ASP A 46 -3.80 23.49 12.46
C ASP A 46 -2.72 23.89 11.41
N ASP A 47 -2.70 23.28 10.23
CA ASP A 47 -1.67 23.49 9.19
C ASP A 47 -2.27 23.67 7.78
N PRO A 48 -1.95 24.76 7.03
CA PRO A 48 -2.28 24.88 5.62
C PRO A 48 -1.36 23.96 4.79
N ALA A 49 -1.93 22.87 4.29
CA ALA A 49 -1.26 21.75 3.61
C ALA A 49 -0.24 22.14 2.52
N PRO A 50 0.74 21.26 2.22
CA PRO A 50 0.42 20.23 1.22
C PRO A 50 1.04 18.86 1.55
N SER A 51 0.25 17.79 1.41
CA SER A 51 0.67 16.52 0.78
C SER A 51 -0.35 15.40 1.02
N ALA A 52 -1.33 15.31 0.13
CA ALA A 52 -1.93 14.04 -0.22
C ALA A 52 -1.51 13.73 -1.66
N ARG A 53 -0.27 13.26 -1.85
CA ARG A 53 0.11 12.60 -3.10
C ARG A 53 -0.63 11.27 -3.15
N ILE A 54 -1.77 11.27 -3.82
CA ILE A 54 -2.38 10.06 -4.35
C ILE A 54 -1.45 9.66 -5.50
N GLU A 55 -0.53 8.73 -5.27
CA GLU A 55 0.11 8.04 -6.37
C GLU A 55 -1.00 7.25 -7.09
N PRO A 56 -1.27 7.53 -8.39
CA PRO A 56 -2.20 6.70 -9.15
C PRO A 56 -1.64 5.26 -9.18
N PRO A 57 -2.51 4.24 -9.04
CA PRO A 57 -2.10 2.85 -9.24
C PRO A 57 -1.40 2.73 -10.59
N VAL A 58 -0.12 2.42 -10.56
CA VAL A 58 0.63 1.98 -11.74
C VAL A 58 0.08 0.61 -12.11
N ALA A 59 -1.00 0.61 -12.87
CA ALA A 59 -1.47 -0.50 -13.69
C ALA A 59 -1.31 -0.08 -15.16
N GLY A 60 -0.06 0.03 -15.58
CA GLY A 60 0.36 0.02 -16.97
C GLY A 60 1.52 -0.98 -17.07
N PRO A 61 1.56 -1.86 -18.08
CA PRO A 61 2.58 -2.90 -18.16
C PRO A 61 3.96 -2.24 -18.18
N ALA A 62 4.90 -2.82 -17.45
CA ALA A 62 6.29 -2.41 -17.44
C ALA A 62 6.77 -2.12 -18.87
N PRO A 63 7.20 -0.89 -19.19
CA PRO A 63 8.06 -0.68 -20.33
C PRO A 63 9.37 -1.39 -19.99
N THR A 64 9.54 -2.57 -20.55
CA THR A 64 10.87 -3.13 -20.75
C THR A 64 11.61 -2.12 -21.63
N GLU A 65 12.36 -1.21 -21.01
CA GLU A 65 13.48 -0.58 -21.67
C GLU A 65 14.52 -1.68 -21.92
N THR A 66 14.38 -2.39 -23.04
CA THR A 66 15.53 -2.94 -23.76
C THR A 66 16.01 -1.81 -24.68
N PRO A 67 17.16 -1.18 -24.38
CA PRO A 67 17.77 -0.22 -25.27
C PRO A 67 18.36 -0.98 -26.47
N ALA A 68 17.77 -0.85 -27.65
CA ALA A 68 18.47 -0.85 -28.94
C ALA A 68 17.47 -0.75 -30.10
N PRO A 69 17.49 0.34 -30.89
CA PRO A 69 16.88 0.34 -32.21
C PRO A 69 17.75 -0.52 -33.12
N ALA A 70 17.28 -1.74 -33.38
CA ALA A 70 17.79 -2.62 -34.44
C ALA A 70 16.63 -2.88 -35.43
N PRO A 71 16.96 -3.06 -36.71
CA PRO A 71 16.37 -2.30 -37.82
C PRO A 71 15.08 -2.89 -38.41
N ALA A 72 14.48 -2.07 -39.26
CA ALA A 72 13.20 -2.23 -39.97
C ALA A 72 12.99 -3.59 -40.68
N PRO A 73 11.72 -3.95 -40.97
CA PRO A 73 11.31 -5.27 -41.41
C PRO A 73 11.78 -5.64 -42.82
N ALA A 74 12.04 -6.93 -42.99
CA ALA A 74 12.25 -7.69 -44.21
C ALA A 74 11.59 -7.13 -45.49
N ASP A 75 12.45 -6.73 -46.43
CA ASP A 75 12.12 -6.60 -47.85
C ASP A 75 12.11 -8.01 -48.48
N LYS A 76 11.00 -8.36 -49.13
CA LYS A 76 10.80 -9.66 -49.75
C LYS A 76 11.48 -9.66 -51.11
N THR A 77 12.54 -10.45 -51.22
CA THR A 77 12.99 -11.18 -52.41
C THR A 77 12.12 -11.03 -53.66
N ASP A 78 12.53 -10.13 -54.56
CA ASP A 78 12.24 -10.21 -55.99
C ASP A 78 12.93 -11.47 -56.56
N THR A 79 12.12 -12.47 -56.91
CA THR A 79 12.47 -13.52 -57.88
C THR A 79 11.71 -13.18 -59.15
N THR A 80 12.42 -12.70 -60.17
CA THR A 80 12.17 -12.95 -61.61
C THR A 80 13.01 -11.97 -62.44
N GLY A 81 14.07 -12.46 -63.06
CA GLY A 81 14.96 -11.63 -63.87
C GLY A 81 16.20 -12.36 -64.38
N ALA A 82 16.05 -13.59 -64.87
CA ALA A 82 16.92 -14.26 -65.84
C ALA A 82 16.28 -15.57 -66.29
#